data_AF-A0A966UQ92-F1
#
_entry.id   AF-A0A966UQ92-F1
#
_cell.length_a   1.000
_cell.length_b   1.000
_cell.length_c   1.000
_cell.angle_alpha   90.00
_cell.angle_beta   90.00
_cell.angle_gamma   90.00
#
_symmetry.space_group_name_H-M   'P 1'
#
loop_
_entity.id
_entity.type
_entity.pdbx_description
1 polymer ?
#
loop_
_entity_poly.entity_id
_entity_poly.type
_entity_poly.pdbx_seq_one_letter_code
_entity_poly.pdbx_strand_id
1 'polypeptide(L)'
;MYNENFMGLGGFHWFTGVVEDRNDPLKAGRVRVRILGHHTSDKTILPTEDLPWSLVMLPITASGVSGIGQSATGLLEGSWVFGFFRDNSRNQEPIILGSLPGRPTEPCEPSKGFNDPRGLLPLYINEPDVNRLAVNGDIKHPSLAIDAANRVTGIQAYNSEWSQPASTYAAVYPFNHVY
;
A
#
# COMPACT_ATOMS: atom_id res chain seq x y z
N MET A 1 -3.13 6.32 -41.36
CA MET A 1 -3.89 5.40 -40.49
C MET A 1 -3.15 5.32 -39.17
N TYR A 2 -3.74 5.80 -38.08
CA TYR A 2 -3.19 5.54 -36.75
C TYR A 2 -3.42 4.05 -36.45
N ASN A 3 -2.35 3.30 -36.24
CA ASN A 3 -2.46 1.90 -35.87
C ASN A 3 -2.77 1.83 -34.37
N GLU A 4 -4.02 1.56 -34.03
CA GLU A 4 -4.47 1.39 -32.64
C GLU A 4 -3.76 0.23 -31.92
N ASN A 5 -3.11 -0.69 -32.65
CA ASN A 5 -2.34 -1.78 -32.08
C ASN A 5 -0.89 -1.40 -31.73
N PHE A 6 -0.44 -0.17 -31.98
CA PHE A 6 0.90 0.27 -31.60
C PHE A 6 0.91 0.79 -30.16
N MET A 7 1.66 0.10 -29.28
CA MET A 7 1.78 0.49 -27.87
C MET A 7 2.29 1.93 -27.74
N GLY A 8 1.62 2.75 -26.93
CA GLY A 8 2.00 4.14 -26.67
C GLY A 8 1.46 5.18 -27.65
N LEU A 9 0.84 4.78 -28.76
CA LEU A 9 0.13 5.70 -29.68
C LEU A 9 -1.38 5.73 -29.47
N GLY A 10 -1.92 4.82 -28.66
CA GLY A 10 -3.36 4.68 -28.41
C GLY A 10 -3.96 5.76 -27.50
N GLY A 11 -3.15 6.42 -26.68
CA GLY A 11 -3.62 7.31 -25.61
C GLY A 11 -3.30 6.75 -24.21
N PHE A 12 -3.53 7.55 -23.18
CA PHE A 12 -3.29 7.17 -21.78
C PHE A 12 -4.62 7.03 -21.03
N HIS A 13 -5.09 5.79 -20.88
CA HIS A 13 -6.31 5.45 -20.16
C HIS A 13 -5.99 5.05 -18.72
N TRP A 14 -6.11 6.01 -17.81
CA TRP A 14 -5.80 5.82 -16.39
C TRP A 14 -7.01 5.38 -15.59
N PHE A 15 -6.76 4.80 -14.42
CA PHE A 15 -7.79 4.41 -13.48
C PHE A 15 -7.30 4.49 -12.02
N THR A 16 -8.27 4.45 -11.11
CA THR A 16 -8.03 4.16 -9.70
C THR A 16 -8.75 2.86 -9.32
N GLY A 17 -8.23 2.15 -8.33
CA GLY A 17 -8.75 0.85 -7.94
C GLY A 17 -8.38 0.47 -6.52
N VAL A 18 -8.97 -0.63 -6.05
CA VAL A 18 -8.63 -1.26 -4.78
C VAL A 18 -8.15 -2.67 -5.03
N VAL A 19 -7.03 -3.04 -4.40
CA VAL A 19 -6.48 -4.40 -4.45
C VAL A 19 -7.38 -5.33 -3.63
N GLU A 20 -7.84 -6.43 -4.21
CA GLU A 20 -8.65 -7.43 -3.50
C GLU A 20 -7.91 -8.76 -3.28
N ASP A 21 -6.92 -9.07 -4.11
CA ASP A 21 -6.13 -10.30 -3.98
C ASP A 21 -4.70 -10.07 -4.49
N ARG A 22 -3.73 -10.66 -3.80
CA ARG A 22 -2.29 -10.60 -4.11
C ARG A 22 -1.63 -11.97 -4.18
N ASN A 23 -2.40 -13.04 -4.03
CA ASN A 23 -1.88 -14.41 -4.03
C ASN A 23 -1.63 -14.90 -5.47
N ASP A 24 -0.64 -14.28 -6.12
CA ASP A 24 -0.29 -14.57 -7.51
C ASP A 24 0.26 -15.99 -7.68
N PRO A 25 -0.43 -16.89 -8.40
CA PRO A 25 0.04 -18.27 -8.62
C PRO A 25 1.37 -18.31 -9.39
N LEU A 26 1.67 -17.29 -10.19
CA LEU A 26 2.92 -17.20 -10.96
C LEU A 26 4.07 -16.56 -10.17
N LYS A 27 3.80 -16.07 -8.95
CA LYS A 27 4.80 -15.41 -8.08
C LYS A 27 5.52 -14.24 -8.78
N ALA A 28 4.83 -13.54 -9.67
CA ALA A 28 5.35 -12.40 -10.43
C ALA A 28 5.01 -11.05 -9.78
N GLY A 29 4.41 -11.05 -8.59
CA GLY A 29 4.01 -9.83 -7.87
C GLY A 29 2.75 -9.18 -8.44
N ARG A 30 1.96 -9.91 -9.23
CA ARG A 30 0.69 -9.40 -9.77
C ARG A 30 -0.35 -9.30 -8.66
N VAL A 31 -1.30 -8.38 -8.84
CA VAL A 31 -2.42 -8.18 -7.93
C VAL A 31 -3.73 -8.13 -8.71
N ARG A 32 -4.83 -8.58 -8.11
CA ARG A 32 -6.17 -8.37 -8.65
C ARG A 32 -6.72 -7.08 -8.09
N VAL A 33 -7.13 -6.19 -8.99
CA VAL A 33 -7.60 -4.84 -8.65
C VAL A 33 -9.02 -4.67 -9.15
N ARG A 34 -9.91 -4.26 -8.25
CA ARG A 34 -11.24 -3.81 -8.62
C ARG A 34 -11.18 -2.33 -9.00
N ILE A 35 -11.43 -2.04 -10.27
CA ILE A 35 -11.19 -0.74 -10.88
C ILE A 35 -12.47 0.09 -10.84
N LEU A 36 -12.40 1.31 -10.32
CA LEU A 36 -13.55 2.20 -10.23
C LEU A 36 -14.04 2.59 -11.63
N GLY A 37 -15.36 2.57 -11.83
CA GLY A 37 -16.01 2.86 -13.11
C GLY A 37 -16.00 1.71 -14.12
N HIS A 38 -15.10 0.73 -13.97
CA HIS A 38 -15.01 -0.45 -14.85
C HIS A 38 -15.63 -1.71 -14.23
N HIS A 39 -15.43 -1.91 -12.93
CA HIS A 39 -15.89 -3.10 -12.22
C HIS A 39 -17.05 -2.77 -11.28
N THR A 40 -18.04 -3.66 -11.19
CA THR A 40 -19.14 -3.53 -10.22
C THR A 40 -18.64 -3.78 -8.79
N SER A 41 -19.26 -3.13 -7.80
CA SER A 41 -19.04 -3.43 -6.37
C SER A 41 -19.70 -4.73 -5.93
N ASP A 42 -20.59 -5.30 -6.75
CA ASP A 42 -21.30 -6.53 -6.41
C ASP A 42 -20.43 -7.77 -6.70
N LYS A 43 -20.00 -8.45 -5.62
CA LYS A 43 -19.18 -9.67 -5.71
C LYS A 43 -19.94 -10.89 -6.20
N THR A 44 -21.27 -10.85 -6.25
CA THR A 44 -22.08 -11.93 -6.84
C THR A 44 -22.03 -11.88 -8.37
N ILE A 45 -21.94 -10.68 -8.94
CA ILE A 45 -21.83 -10.45 -10.39
C ILE A 45 -20.37 -10.59 -10.86
N LEU A 46 -19.43 -10.05 -10.09
CA LEU A 46 -18.00 -10.14 -10.40
C LEU A 46 -17.21 -10.53 -9.15
N PRO A 47 -17.04 -11.84 -8.91
CA PRO A 47 -16.20 -12.38 -7.84
C PRO A 47 -14.77 -11.85 -7.90
N THR A 48 -14.09 -11.79 -6.75
CA THR A 48 -12.70 -11.34 -6.66
C THR A 48 -11.76 -12.18 -7.53
N GLU A 49 -12.00 -13.48 -7.63
CA GLU A 49 -11.18 -14.39 -8.44
C GLU A 49 -11.28 -14.17 -9.96
N ASP A 50 -12.36 -13.56 -10.43
CA ASP A 50 -12.57 -13.28 -11.86
C ASP A 50 -11.94 -11.95 -12.29
N LEU A 51 -11.41 -11.16 -11.33
CA LEU A 51 -10.69 -9.94 -11.66
C LEU A 51 -9.40 -10.24 -12.43
N PRO A 52 -9.08 -9.45 -13.47
CA PRO A 52 -7.85 -9.60 -14.21
C PRO A 52 -6.63 -9.31 -13.33
N TRP A 53 -5.56 -10.05 -13.56
CA TRP A 53 -4.28 -9.79 -12.93
C TRP A 53 -3.66 -8.51 -13.48
N SER A 54 -3.33 -7.59 -12.58
CA SER A 54 -2.61 -6.35 -12.86
C SER A 54 -1.12 -6.53 -12.60
N LEU A 55 -0.29 -6.06 -13.52
CA LEU A 55 1.17 -6.01 -13.32
C LEU A 55 1.50 -4.78 -12.46
N VAL A 56 2.48 -4.91 -11.57
CA VAL A 56 2.96 -3.80 -10.74
C VAL A 56 4.24 -3.24 -11.34
N MET A 57 4.29 -1.92 -11.55
CA MET A 57 5.47 -1.23 -12.03
C MET A 57 6.45 -1.03 -10.87
N LEU A 58 7.64 -1.62 -10.98
CA LEU A 58 8.73 -1.40 -10.04
C LEU A 58 9.34 0.01 -10.23
N PRO A 59 9.85 0.63 -9.15
CA PRO A 59 10.62 1.87 -9.26
C PRO A 59 11.92 1.63 -10.05
N ILE A 60 12.48 2.68 -10.64
CA ILE A 60 13.73 2.58 -11.43
C ILE A 60 14.94 2.06 -10.64
N THR A 61 14.87 2.11 -9.30
CA THR A 61 15.87 1.56 -8.38
C THR A 61 15.82 0.04 -8.28
N ALA A 62 14.81 -0.61 -8.87
CA ALA A 62 14.62 -2.04 -8.90
C ALA A 62 14.58 -2.56 -10.35
N SER A 63 15.60 -3.33 -10.74
CA SER A 63 15.76 -3.83 -12.11
C SER A 63 14.67 -4.83 -12.52
N GLY A 64 14.20 -5.68 -11.58
CA GLY A 64 13.13 -6.65 -11.86
C GLY A 64 13.57 -7.82 -12.76
N VAL A 65 14.87 -8.01 -12.97
CA VAL A 65 15.45 -9.02 -13.85
C VAL A 65 16.39 -9.93 -13.05
N SER A 66 16.27 -11.25 -13.23
CA SER A 66 17.17 -12.26 -12.65
C SER A 66 17.36 -12.17 -11.13
N GLY A 67 16.31 -11.78 -10.39
CA GLY A 67 16.38 -11.60 -8.94
C GLY A 67 17.13 -10.35 -8.48
N ILE A 68 17.51 -9.44 -9.40
CA ILE A 68 18.18 -8.19 -9.09
C ILE A 68 17.13 -7.08 -8.95
N GLY A 69 17.07 -6.46 -7.77
CA GLY A 69 16.15 -5.37 -7.46
C GLY A 69 15.39 -5.61 -6.16
N GLN A 70 14.24 -4.96 -6.04
CA GLN A 70 13.33 -5.12 -4.90
C GLN A 70 12.24 -6.16 -5.20
N SER A 71 11.57 -6.63 -4.15
CA SER A 71 10.41 -7.51 -4.31
C SER A 71 9.31 -6.81 -5.11
N ALA A 72 8.67 -7.53 -6.03
CA ALA A 72 7.48 -7.06 -6.75
C ALA A 72 6.19 -7.14 -5.89
N THR A 73 6.34 -7.41 -4.59
CA THR A 73 5.25 -7.44 -3.61
C THR A 73 5.33 -6.22 -2.68
N GLY A 74 4.22 -5.87 -2.04
CA GLY A 74 4.15 -4.77 -1.09
C GLY A 74 2.72 -4.25 -0.89
N LEU A 75 1.94 -4.25 -1.98
CA LEU A 75 0.51 -3.97 -1.92
C LEU A 75 -0.24 -5.01 -1.07
N LEU A 76 -1.21 -4.52 -0.31
CA LEU A 76 -2.09 -5.31 0.55
C LEU A 76 -3.52 -5.25 0.02
N GLU A 77 -4.34 -6.24 0.36
CA GLU A 77 -5.78 -6.22 0.12
C GLU A 77 -6.39 -4.99 0.83
N GLY A 78 -7.24 -4.23 0.14
CA GLY A 78 -7.74 -2.93 0.59
C GLY A 78 -6.86 -1.73 0.21
N SER A 79 -5.66 -1.95 -0.34
CA SER A 79 -4.81 -0.83 -0.80
C SER A 79 -5.42 -0.14 -2.01
N TRP A 80 -5.53 1.19 -1.93
CA TRP A 80 -5.88 2.02 -3.08
C TRP A 80 -4.69 2.19 -4.01
N VAL A 81 -4.95 2.12 -5.31
CA VAL A 81 -3.91 2.16 -6.34
C VAL A 81 -4.30 3.08 -7.50
N PHE A 82 -3.28 3.65 -8.12
CA PHE A 82 -3.36 4.36 -9.39
C PHE A 82 -2.68 3.53 -10.48
N GLY A 83 -3.30 3.48 -11.65
CA GLY A 83 -2.82 2.67 -12.77
C GLY A 83 -3.33 3.14 -14.12
N PHE A 84 -2.96 2.40 -15.16
CA PHE A 84 -3.43 2.63 -16.53
C PHE A 84 -3.55 1.31 -17.29
N PHE A 85 -4.32 1.31 -18.36
CA PHE A 85 -4.43 0.17 -19.27
C PHE A 85 -3.40 0.30 -20.40
N ARG A 86 -2.54 -0.72 -20.57
CA ARG A 86 -1.53 -0.69 -21.64
C ARG A 86 -2.10 -1.02 -23.03
N ASP A 87 -3.31 -1.57 -23.07
CA ASP A 87 -4.03 -1.99 -24.28
C ASP A 87 -5.12 -0.97 -24.72
N ASN A 88 -4.95 0.29 -24.31
CA ASN A 88 -5.78 1.41 -24.74
C ASN A 88 -7.27 1.22 -24.39
N SER A 89 -8.18 1.50 -25.35
CA SER A 89 -9.63 1.43 -25.21
C SER A 89 -10.19 0.04 -24.92
N ARG A 90 -9.37 -1.01 -24.99
CA ARG A 90 -9.78 -2.39 -24.67
C ARG A 90 -9.87 -2.63 -23.16
N ASN A 91 -9.10 -1.89 -22.36
CA ASN A 91 -9.12 -1.94 -20.89
C ASN A 91 -8.97 -3.37 -20.29
N GLN A 92 -8.17 -4.24 -20.89
CA GLN A 92 -7.96 -5.62 -20.40
C GLN A 92 -6.63 -5.83 -19.69
N GLU A 93 -5.63 -4.98 -19.95
CA GLU A 93 -4.26 -5.16 -19.44
C GLU A 93 -3.86 -4.03 -18.47
N PRO A 94 -4.31 -4.11 -17.20
CA PRO A 94 -4.02 -3.10 -16.20
C PRO A 94 -2.55 -3.16 -15.70
N ILE A 95 -1.95 -1.98 -15.59
CA ILE A 95 -0.65 -1.74 -14.96
C ILE A 95 -0.84 -0.82 -13.75
N ILE A 96 -0.31 -1.22 -12.60
CA ILE A 96 -0.31 -0.43 -11.37
C ILE A 96 0.96 0.39 -11.30
N LEU A 97 0.80 1.71 -11.18
CA LEU A 97 1.90 2.66 -11.08
C LEU A 97 2.31 2.93 -9.63
N GLY A 98 1.35 2.90 -8.70
CA GLY A 98 1.62 3.16 -7.29
C GLY A 98 0.38 3.04 -6.42
N SER A 99 0.59 3.10 -5.10
CA SER A 99 -0.46 3.14 -4.09
C SER A 99 -0.84 4.57 -3.73
N LEU A 100 -2.07 4.75 -3.26
CA LEU A 100 -2.62 6.02 -2.82
C LEU A 100 -3.00 5.90 -1.33
N PRO A 101 -2.16 6.37 -0.39
CA PRO A 101 -2.54 6.39 1.02
C PRO A 101 -3.66 7.39 1.28
N GLY A 102 -4.61 7.04 2.15
CA GLY A 102 -5.77 7.87 2.46
C GLY A 102 -5.94 8.15 3.95
N ARG A 103 -7.17 8.56 4.30
CA ARG A 103 -7.67 8.65 5.67
C ARG A 103 -9.02 7.93 5.70
N PRO A 104 -9.08 6.63 6.00
CA PRO A 104 -10.33 5.87 6.01
C PRO A 104 -11.33 6.49 6.99
N THR A 105 -12.56 6.73 6.53
CA THR A 105 -13.68 7.24 7.35
C THR A 105 -14.72 6.17 7.65
N GLU A 106 -14.71 5.08 6.88
CA GLU A 106 -15.66 3.98 6.96
C GLU A 106 -14.92 2.67 7.25
N PRO A 107 -15.51 1.78 8.07
CA PRO A 107 -14.95 0.45 8.29
C PRO A 107 -15.03 -0.41 7.03
N CYS A 108 -14.19 -1.44 6.96
CA CYS A 108 -14.21 -2.40 5.88
C CYS A 108 -15.54 -3.16 5.81
N GLU A 109 -16.12 -3.27 4.61
CA GLU A 109 -17.25 -4.15 4.34
C GLU A 109 -16.84 -5.31 3.41
N PRO A 110 -16.45 -6.49 3.95
CA PRO A 110 -15.86 -7.57 3.15
C PRO A 110 -16.81 -8.16 2.09
N SER A 111 -18.12 -8.04 2.32
CA SER A 111 -19.16 -8.52 1.41
C SER A 111 -19.26 -7.67 0.14
N LYS A 112 -18.81 -6.41 0.17
CA LYS A 112 -18.80 -5.52 -0.99
C LYS A 112 -17.43 -5.50 -1.64
N GLY A 113 -17.42 -5.22 -2.94
CA GLY A 113 -16.22 -4.90 -3.70
C GLY A 113 -15.56 -3.62 -3.18
N PHE A 114 -14.34 -3.36 -3.66
CA PHE A 114 -13.54 -2.20 -3.28
C PHE A 114 -13.12 -2.16 -1.81
N ASN A 115 -13.13 -3.33 -1.15
CA ASN A 115 -12.78 -3.53 0.25
C ASN A 115 -11.86 -4.74 0.36
N ASP A 116 -11.10 -4.84 1.46
CA ASP A 116 -10.33 -6.04 1.79
C ASP A 116 -11.28 -7.24 1.98
N PRO A 117 -11.20 -8.29 1.14
CA PRO A 117 -12.07 -9.46 1.29
C PRO A 117 -11.90 -10.20 2.62
N ARG A 118 -10.77 -10.01 3.31
CA ARG A 118 -10.49 -10.62 4.62
C ARG A 118 -11.07 -9.80 5.77
N GLY A 119 -11.47 -8.55 5.53
CA GLY A 119 -11.98 -7.65 6.56
C GLY A 119 -10.97 -7.24 7.61
N LEU A 120 -9.67 -7.29 7.30
CA LEU A 120 -8.61 -6.94 8.24
C LEU A 120 -8.17 -5.49 8.10
N LEU A 121 -8.20 -4.95 6.87
CA LEU A 121 -7.79 -3.59 6.56
C LEU A 121 -9.00 -2.73 6.14
N PRO A 122 -9.04 -1.44 6.54
CA PRO A 122 -8.05 -0.71 7.34
C PRO A 122 -8.07 -1.06 8.84
N LEU A 123 -6.92 -0.96 9.52
CA LEU A 123 -6.81 -1.24 10.97
C LEU A 123 -7.38 -0.11 11.84
N TYR A 124 -7.31 1.12 11.36
CA TYR A 124 -7.67 2.32 12.11
C TYR A 124 -8.60 3.17 11.25
N ILE A 125 -9.64 3.72 11.87
CA ILE A 125 -10.62 4.60 11.22
C ILE A 125 -10.41 6.02 11.74
N ASN A 126 -10.66 7.01 10.90
CA ASN A 126 -10.44 8.43 11.17
C ASN A 126 -8.99 8.77 11.50
N GLU A 127 -8.04 7.97 11.00
CA GLU A 127 -6.61 8.17 11.13
C GLU A 127 -5.96 8.11 9.74
N PRO A 128 -4.92 8.93 9.43
CA PRO A 128 -4.18 8.77 8.18
C PRO A 128 -3.54 7.38 8.07
N ASP A 129 -3.50 6.81 6.87
CA ASP A 129 -2.80 5.55 6.61
C ASP A 129 -1.26 5.69 6.72
N VAL A 130 -0.77 6.93 6.80
CA VAL A 130 0.64 7.24 7.07
C VAL A 130 0.98 6.78 8.49
N ASN A 131 2.12 6.09 8.64
CA ASN A 131 2.56 5.55 9.92
C ASN A 131 2.58 6.63 11.03
N ARG A 132 2.04 6.30 12.22
CA ARG A 132 2.04 7.17 13.42
C ARG A 132 3.41 7.76 13.76
N LEU A 133 4.50 7.04 13.51
CA LEU A 133 5.87 7.52 13.70
C LEU A 133 6.24 8.65 12.73
N ALA A 134 5.68 8.67 11.53
CA ALA A 134 5.87 9.78 10.59
C ALA A 134 4.98 10.97 10.94
N VAL A 135 3.73 10.72 11.36
CA VAL A 135 2.74 11.77 11.67
C VAL A 135 3.04 12.49 12.98
N ASN A 136 3.46 11.77 14.02
CA ASN A 136 3.60 12.27 15.39
C ASN A 136 2.35 12.98 15.95
N GLY A 137 1.16 12.53 15.56
CA GLY A 137 -0.12 13.11 16.01
C GLY A 137 -0.46 12.78 17.46
N ASP A 138 -1.71 13.07 17.87
CA ASP A 138 -2.17 12.81 19.24
C ASP A 138 -2.11 11.32 19.61
N ILE A 139 -2.46 10.46 18.65
CA ILE A 139 -2.37 9.02 18.80
C ILE A 139 -0.92 8.59 18.49
N LYS A 140 -0.19 8.21 19.55
CA LYS A 140 1.21 7.79 19.44
C LYS A 140 1.33 6.33 18.98
N HIS A 141 2.45 6.02 18.33
CA HIS A 141 2.78 4.64 17.99
C HIS A 141 3.11 3.84 19.26
N PRO A 142 2.62 2.59 19.43
CA PRO A 142 2.84 1.80 20.65
C PRO A 142 4.31 1.57 21.00
N SER A 143 5.21 1.52 20.00
CA SER A 143 6.64 1.33 20.24
C SER A 143 7.23 2.42 21.13
N LEU A 144 6.74 3.67 21.06
CA LEU A 144 7.27 4.77 21.88
C LEU A 144 7.02 4.54 23.37
N ALA A 145 5.87 3.97 23.71
CA ALA A 145 5.55 3.61 25.09
C ALA A 145 6.37 2.40 25.57
N ILE A 146 6.56 1.40 24.69
CA ILE A 146 7.37 0.22 24.99
C ILE A 146 8.84 0.62 25.20
N ASP A 147 9.39 1.48 24.34
CA ASP A 147 10.77 1.98 24.44
C ASP A 147 10.98 2.78 25.73
N ALA A 148 9.99 3.59 26.13
CA ALA A 148 10.03 4.33 27.39
C ALA A 148 9.97 3.40 28.61
N ALA A 149 9.16 2.33 28.56
CA ALA A 149 9.02 1.36 29.64
C ALA A 149 10.23 0.44 29.78
N ASN A 150 10.86 0.05 28.66
CA ASN A 150 12.05 -0.81 28.63
C ASN A 150 13.36 -0.04 28.84
N ARG A 151 13.29 1.27 29.07
CA ARG A 151 14.45 2.12 29.26
C ARG A 151 15.20 1.71 30.53
N VAL A 152 16.49 1.41 30.38
CA VAL A 152 17.33 1.03 31.53
C VAL A 152 17.79 2.28 32.27
N THR A 153 17.45 2.40 33.55
CA THR A 153 17.79 3.57 34.38
C THR A 153 18.40 3.15 35.71
N GLY A 154 19.25 3.99 36.29
CA GLY A 154 19.78 3.79 37.64
C GLY A 154 20.83 2.68 37.75
N ILE A 155 21.59 2.40 36.69
CA ILE A 155 22.74 1.49 36.77
C ILE A 155 23.85 2.20 37.55
N GLN A 156 24.29 1.59 38.64
CA GLN A 156 25.42 2.09 39.42
C GLN A 156 26.73 1.94 38.62
N ALA A 157 27.46 3.04 38.48
CA ALA A 157 28.80 3.12 37.92
C ALA A 157 29.78 3.63 38.99
N TYR A 158 31.10 3.63 38.71
CA TYR A 158 32.09 4.14 39.67
C TYR A 158 31.84 5.63 39.94
N ASN A 159 31.39 5.96 41.16
CA ASN A 159 31.01 7.30 41.63
C ASN A 159 29.94 8.04 40.79
N SER A 160 29.11 7.31 40.04
CA SER A 160 28.04 7.91 39.24
C SER A 160 26.89 6.93 39.02
N GLU A 161 25.76 7.45 38.57
CA GLU A 161 24.66 6.64 38.07
C GLU A 161 24.52 6.86 36.57
N TRP A 162 24.37 5.77 35.82
CA TRP A 162 24.09 5.82 34.40
C TRP A 162 22.64 5.42 34.13
N SER A 163 22.02 6.15 33.22
CA SER A 163 20.71 5.82 32.68
C SER A 163 20.75 5.95 31.16
N GLN A 164 20.15 5.00 30.45
CA GLN A 164 19.92 5.13 29.02
C GLN A 164 19.22 6.46 28.74
N PRO A 165 19.60 7.22 27.69
CA PRO A 165 18.89 8.46 27.34
C PRO A 165 17.45 8.17 26.93
N ALA A 166 16.56 9.15 27.12
CA ALA A 166 15.21 9.07 26.58
C ALA A 166 15.25 9.08 25.04
N SER A 167 14.23 8.53 24.40
CA SER A 167 14.10 8.57 22.95
C SER A 167 14.11 10.02 22.46
N THR A 168 14.91 10.30 21.43
CA THR A 168 14.98 11.60 20.75
C THR A 168 13.89 11.77 19.70
N TYR A 169 12.93 10.85 19.66
CA TYR A 169 11.82 10.90 18.71
C TYR A 169 11.03 12.21 18.84
N ALA A 170 11.13 13.04 17.82
CA ALA A 170 10.46 14.33 17.70
C ALA A 170 10.11 14.59 16.22
N ALA A 171 9.55 13.58 15.56
CA ALA A 171 9.16 13.70 14.16
C ALA A 171 8.16 14.84 13.96
N VAL A 172 8.33 15.60 12.88
CA VAL A 172 7.39 16.67 12.51
C VAL A 172 6.92 16.38 11.09
N TYR A 173 5.64 16.06 10.94
CA TYR A 173 5.02 15.96 9.62
C TYR A 173 4.95 17.35 8.97
N PRO A 174 5.25 17.51 7.67
CA PRO A 174 5.58 16.49 6.66
C PRO A 174 7.09 16.27 6.43
N PHE A 175 7.97 16.73 7.33
CA PHE A 175 9.43 16.71 7.12
C PHE A 175 10.10 15.38 7.45
N ASN A 176 9.35 14.41 7.99
CA ASN A 176 9.88 13.11 8.35
C ASN A 176 9.74 12.11 7.20
N HIS A 177 10.81 11.35 6.94
CA HIS A 177 10.85 10.28 5.94
C HIS A 177 11.00 8.94 6.66
N VAL A 178 9.90 8.42 7.20
CA VAL A 178 9.85 7.04 7.72
C VAL A 178 9.55 6.12 6.54
N TYR A 179 10.48 5.21 6.25
CA TYR A 179 10.34 4.19 5.22
C TYR A 179 9.76 2.90 5.79
#